data_AF-Q87X63-F1
#
_entry.id   AF-Q87X63-F1
#
_cell.length_a   1.000
_cell.length_b   1.000
_cell.length_c   1.000
_cell.angle_alpha   90.00
_cell.angle_beta   90.00
_cell.angle_gamma   90.00
#
_symmetry.space_group_name_H-M   'P 1'
#
loop_
_entity.id
_entity.type
_entity.pdbx_description
1 polymer ?
#
loop_
_entity_poly.entity_id
_entity_poly.type
_entity_poly.pdbx_seq_one_letter_code
_entity_poly.pdbx_strand_id
1 'polypeptide(L)'
;MDDEFERALANMGGRQLVDRFHARALANPAKPLPKSEIDSFSIGYAVAIGGIATVIDLVLDKAFRDEMQENHKELSPKEQAELEAKVKALQKKLGVESDKGLPGMGMDWYAWLNEALGLKSPYQLRPSNHRILNHTDIRTIIEMLMKGEAGIGELVWKLFPEMTEVAARELLEAHLKADLCSPASLPLRLMSWFWEQTMRAGNPATVGEPSMIFKMFSGMTKNVDWSKWCNKFFGEGLVPPGANIGEAMLKLYDSEALNQRVFWTSDLGAAFGGLKRRLLITSFMELGIELFAFLEGVKKGHIAWNSDLANMGRQIKVWRDQPKYLDMKILAQGFAASGGATRALFSGDILQINYFSVGMMLKHLCAYPATERRQFQRLIEFSRNDIDKDFAAFTLATGIKPRPTLTVIEGGLSMGDNLDKRLIKAGCHSTRIRVLAVDHPDEFVDLVARIEAASKKASGDTMKERAFDAICEGSYLSDEESDKEALSRLTNDLAELERKIN
;
A
#
# COMPACT_ATOMS: atom_id res chain seq x y z
N MET A 1 24.73 -30.58 28.76
CA MET A 1 25.32 -29.24 28.67
C MET A 1 25.45 -28.62 30.06
N ASP A 2 24.45 -28.77 30.94
CA ASP A 2 24.51 -28.27 32.33
C ASP A 2 25.57 -28.96 33.22
N ASP A 3 25.78 -30.28 33.09
CA ASP A 3 26.74 -31.03 33.93
C ASP A 3 28.22 -30.61 33.76
N GLU A 4 28.64 -30.21 32.55
CA GLU A 4 30.01 -29.74 32.32
C GLU A 4 30.23 -28.32 32.87
N PHE A 5 29.22 -27.47 32.77
CA PHE A 5 29.27 -26.11 33.29
C PHE A 5 29.25 -26.10 34.83
N GLU A 6 28.43 -26.94 35.45
CA GLU A 6 28.41 -27.14 36.89
C GLU A 6 29.73 -27.71 37.42
N ARG A 7 30.34 -28.67 36.71
CA ARG A 7 31.69 -29.15 37.05
C ARG A 7 32.73 -28.05 36.96
N ALA A 8 32.68 -27.20 35.93
CA ALA A 8 33.59 -26.07 35.81
C ALA A 8 33.40 -25.07 36.97
N LEU A 9 32.17 -24.73 37.33
CA LEU A 9 31.85 -23.85 38.47
C LEU A 9 32.29 -24.46 39.80
N ALA A 10 32.07 -25.76 40.00
CA ALA A 10 32.52 -26.49 41.17
C ALA A 10 34.05 -26.52 41.27
N ASN A 11 34.75 -26.67 40.15
CA ASN A 11 36.21 -26.66 40.11
C ASN A 11 36.80 -25.25 40.35
N MET A 12 36.11 -24.19 39.93
CA MET A 12 36.58 -22.81 40.11
C MET A 12 36.29 -22.23 41.50
N GLY A 13 35.16 -22.58 42.12
CA GLY A 13 34.70 -21.94 43.36
C GLY A 13 34.03 -22.87 44.37
N GLY A 14 34.09 -24.19 44.16
CA GLY A 14 33.48 -25.18 45.03
C GLY A 14 31.95 -25.24 44.93
N ARG A 15 31.34 -26.08 45.78
CA ARG A 15 29.89 -26.32 45.81
C ARG A 15 29.08 -25.04 46.04
N GLN A 16 29.61 -24.10 46.82
CA GLN A 16 28.96 -22.82 47.12
C GLN A 16 28.72 -21.95 45.87
N LEU A 17 29.61 -22.03 44.87
CA LEU A 17 29.45 -21.29 43.61
C LEU A 17 28.33 -21.89 42.75
N VAL A 18 28.23 -23.22 42.74
CA VAL A 18 27.15 -23.98 42.09
C VAL A 18 25.81 -23.71 42.78
N ASP A 19 25.79 -23.75 44.11
CA ASP A 19 24.58 -23.49 44.91
C ASP A 19 24.09 -22.04 44.74
N ARG A 20 25.02 -21.06 44.65
CA ARG A 20 24.68 -19.66 44.32
C ARG A 20 24.19 -19.50 42.90
N PHE A 21 24.74 -20.24 41.93
CA PHE A 21 24.27 -20.25 40.55
C PHE A 21 22.84 -20.77 40.47
N HIS A 22 22.53 -21.91 41.11
CA HIS A 22 21.17 -22.43 41.19
C HIS A 22 20.22 -21.47 41.91
N ALA A 23 20.64 -20.91 43.04
CA ALA A 23 19.85 -19.92 43.76
C ALA A 23 19.55 -18.68 42.92
N ARG A 24 20.49 -18.20 42.07
CA ARG A 24 20.27 -17.08 41.14
C ARG A 24 19.41 -17.45 39.94
N ALA A 25 19.60 -18.63 39.37
CA ALA A 25 18.77 -19.16 38.28
C ALA A 25 17.30 -19.30 38.71
N LEU A 26 17.06 -19.58 40.00
CA LEU A 26 15.74 -19.61 40.62
C LEU A 26 15.22 -18.23 41.05
N ALA A 27 16.08 -17.31 41.49
CA ALA A 27 15.69 -16.03 42.08
C ALA A 27 15.42 -14.90 41.07
N ASN A 28 15.96 -14.99 39.86
CA ASN A 28 15.63 -14.08 38.77
C ASN A 28 15.32 -14.93 37.54
N PRO A 29 14.06 -15.10 37.12
CA PRO A 29 13.82 -15.56 35.77
C PRO A 29 14.37 -14.46 34.85
N ALA A 30 15.56 -14.68 34.28
CA ALA A 30 15.98 -13.96 33.09
C ALA A 30 14.77 -14.00 32.16
N LYS A 31 14.26 -12.84 31.76
CA LYS A 31 13.04 -12.77 30.93
C LYS A 31 13.24 -13.75 29.79
N PRO A 32 12.44 -14.83 29.72
CA PRO A 32 12.80 -15.97 28.90
C PRO A 32 12.85 -15.48 27.46
N LEU A 33 14.01 -15.65 26.82
CA LEU A 33 14.14 -15.45 25.38
C LEU A 33 13.09 -16.34 24.69
N PRO A 34 12.50 -15.90 23.57
CA PRO A 34 11.58 -16.74 22.80
C PRO A 34 12.22 -18.11 22.53
N LYS A 35 11.55 -19.19 22.99
CA LYS A 35 11.95 -20.56 22.67
C LYS A 35 11.37 -20.94 21.31
N SER A 36 12.10 -21.75 20.54
CA SER A 36 11.71 -22.20 19.19
C SER A 36 10.28 -22.78 19.10
N GLU A 37 9.80 -23.44 20.15
CA GLU A 37 8.42 -23.95 20.24
C GLU A 37 7.35 -22.84 20.20
N ILE A 38 7.63 -21.67 20.78
CA ILE A 38 6.73 -20.50 20.75
C ILE A 38 6.73 -19.88 19.35
N ASP A 39 7.83 -19.98 18.61
CA ASP A 39 7.94 -19.47 17.24
C ASP A 39 7.18 -20.34 16.24
N SER A 40 7.17 -21.68 16.43
CA SER A 40 6.30 -22.59 15.68
C SER A 40 4.80 -22.29 15.89
N PHE A 41 4.38 -22.00 17.12
CA PHE A 41 2.99 -21.60 17.40
C PHE A 41 2.63 -20.26 16.76
N SER A 42 3.57 -19.32 16.72
CA SER A 42 3.37 -17.98 16.15
C SER A 42 3.24 -18.03 14.62
N ILE A 43 4.07 -18.84 13.96
CA ILE A 43 3.92 -19.15 12.53
C ILE A 43 2.59 -19.86 12.28
N GLY A 44 2.25 -20.88 13.06
CA GLY A 44 0.98 -21.59 12.96
C GLY A 44 -0.24 -20.67 13.11
N TYR A 45 -0.20 -19.73 14.06
CA TYR A 45 -1.23 -18.71 14.24
C TYR A 45 -1.36 -17.78 13.04
N ALA A 46 -0.24 -17.31 12.48
CA ALA A 46 -0.24 -16.45 11.29
C ALA A 46 -0.83 -17.18 10.07
N VAL A 47 -0.44 -18.44 9.86
CA VAL A 47 -1.00 -19.30 8.81
C VAL A 47 -2.49 -19.52 9.02
N ALA A 48 -2.93 -19.82 10.26
CA ALA A 48 -4.34 -20.03 10.58
C ALA A 48 -5.19 -18.79 10.31
N ILE A 49 -4.74 -17.60 10.73
CA ILE A 49 -5.45 -16.35 10.47
C ILE A 49 -5.49 -16.05 8.97
N GLY A 50 -4.38 -16.19 8.26
CA GLY A 50 -4.35 -16.01 6.80
C GLY A 50 -5.25 -16.99 6.06
N GLY A 51 -5.28 -18.26 6.49
CA GLY A 51 -6.16 -19.29 5.95
C GLY A 51 -7.64 -19.01 6.21
N ILE A 52 -8.01 -18.62 7.44
CA ILE A 52 -9.37 -18.22 7.80
C ILE A 52 -9.79 -16.99 6.97
N ALA A 53 -8.92 -16.00 6.84
CA ALA A 53 -9.17 -14.81 6.02
C ALA A 53 -9.46 -15.16 4.55
N THR A 54 -8.70 -16.09 3.98
CA THR A 54 -8.95 -16.63 2.63
C THR A 54 -10.32 -17.30 2.52
N VAL A 55 -10.69 -18.14 3.48
CA VAL A 55 -12.00 -18.82 3.50
C VAL A 55 -13.16 -17.83 3.66
N ILE A 56 -13.01 -16.84 4.53
CA ILE A 56 -14.01 -15.78 4.71
C ILE A 56 -14.19 -14.98 3.42
N ASP A 57 -13.09 -14.57 2.77
CA ASP A 57 -13.16 -13.86 1.50
C ASP A 57 -13.84 -14.71 0.43
N LEU A 58 -13.52 -16.00 0.35
CA LEU A 58 -14.19 -16.98 -0.54
C LEU A 58 -15.71 -17.03 -0.33
N VAL A 59 -16.15 -17.23 0.91
CA VAL A 59 -17.57 -17.37 1.25
C VAL A 59 -18.33 -16.08 0.98
N LEU A 60 -17.77 -14.93 1.38
CA LEU A 60 -18.38 -13.63 1.16
C LEU A 60 -18.35 -13.20 -0.31
N ASP A 61 -17.35 -13.60 -1.08
CA ASP A 61 -17.32 -13.38 -2.53
C ASP A 61 -18.43 -14.17 -3.22
N LYS A 62 -18.60 -15.44 -2.84
CA LYS A 62 -19.69 -16.28 -3.36
C LYS A 62 -21.06 -15.71 -2.99
N ALA A 63 -21.28 -15.39 -1.71
CA ALA A 63 -22.54 -14.80 -1.26
C ALA A 63 -22.86 -13.48 -1.99
N PHE A 64 -21.84 -12.63 -2.19
CA PHE A 64 -21.99 -11.40 -2.97
C PHE A 64 -22.36 -11.68 -4.43
N ARG A 65 -21.68 -12.62 -5.09
CA ARG A 65 -21.97 -12.97 -6.49
C ARG A 65 -23.37 -13.56 -6.63
N ASP A 66 -23.78 -14.44 -5.72
CA ASP A 66 -25.11 -15.03 -5.70
C ASP A 66 -26.18 -13.93 -5.52
N GLU A 67 -25.96 -12.99 -4.59
CA GLU A 67 -26.83 -11.83 -4.37
C GLU A 67 -26.89 -10.90 -5.60
N MET A 68 -25.76 -10.60 -6.24
CA MET A 68 -25.73 -9.76 -7.45
C MET A 68 -26.44 -10.46 -8.62
N GLN A 69 -26.26 -11.77 -8.78
CA GLN A 69 -27.00 -12.55 -9.78
C GLN A 69 -28.50 -12.53 -9.50
N GLU A 70 -28.92 -12.67 -8.25
CA GLU A 70 -30.34 -12.62 -7.89
C GLU A 70 -30.96 -11.23 -8.14
N ASN A 71 -30.27 -10.17 -7.72
CA ASN A 71 -30.76 -8.80 -7.80
C ASN A 71 -30.69 -8.19 -9.21
N HIS A 72 -29.80 -8.70 -10.07
CA HIS A 72 -29.58 -8.16 -11.40
C HIS A 72 -29.84 -9.17 -12.53
N LYS A 73 -30.39 -10.36 -12.26
CA LYS A 73 -30.77 -11.30 -13.33
C LYS A 73 -31.73 -10.65 -14.31
N GLU A 74 -31.67 -11.09 -15.57
CA GLU A 74 -32.71 -10.75 -16.54
C GLU A 74 -34.02 -11.42 -16.13
N LEU A 75 -35.10 -10.64 -16.09
CA LEU A 75 -36.43 -11.18 -15.86
C LEU A 75 -37.02 -11.76 -17.15
N SER A 76 -37.91 -12.73 -17.01
CA SER A 76 -38.68 -13.21 -18.16
C SER A 76 -39.61 -12.11 -18.68
N PRO A 77 -40.01 -12.14 -19.98
CA PRO A 77 -40.91 -11.15 -20.55
C PRO A 77 -42.22 -10.97 -19.76
N LYS A 78 -42.71 -12.04 -19.12
CA LYS A 78 -43.94 -12.01 -18.30
C LYS A 78 -43.73 -11.25 -16.98
N GLU A 79 -42.66 -11.57 -16.26
CA GLU A 79 -42.32 -10.90 -15.00
C GLU A 79 -42.02 -9.41 -15.24
N GLN A 80 -41.33 -9.10 -16.34
CA GLN A 80 -41.07 -7.74 -16.77
C GLN A 80 -42.37 -6.97 -17.06
N ALA A 81 -43.29 -7.59 -17.81
CA ALA A 81 -44.59 -6.98 -18.13
C ALA A 81 -45.43 -6.69 -16.87
N GLU A 82 -45.35 -7.54 -15.84
CA GLU A 82 -46.02 -7.31 -14.55
C GLU A 82 -45.45 -6.08 -13.81
N LEU A 83 -44.14 -5.86 -13.87
CA LEU A 83 -43.51 -4.66 -13.29
C LEU A 83 -43.87 -3.39 -14.08
N GLU A 84 -43.80 -3.45 -15.40
CA GLU A 84 -44.18 -2.33 -16.27
C GLU A 84 -45.67 -1.96 -16.12
N ALA A 85 -46.55 -2.94 -15.90
CA ALA A 85 -47.96 -2.70 -15.63
C ALA A 85 -48.17 -1.94 -14.31
N LYS A 86 -47.37 -2.23 -13.27
CA LYS A 86 -47.41 -1.48 -12.00
C LYS A 86 -46.97 -0.03 -12.19
N VAL A 87 -45.91 0.18 -12.96
CA VAL A 87 -45.44 1.53 -13.32
C VAL A 87 -46.54 2.31 -14.05
N LYS A 88 -47.15 1.72 -15.09
CA LYS A 88 -48.26 2.36 -15.84
C LYS A 88 -49.46 2.69 -14.97
N ALA A 89 -49.85 1.78 -14.08
CA ALA A 89 -50.95 2.03 -13.15
C ALA A 89 -50.65 3.21 -12.20
N LEU A 90 -49.39 3.34 -11.76
CA LEU A 90 -48.96 4.43 -10.90
C LEU A 90 -48.91 5.76 -11.65
N GLN A 91 -48.36 5.79 -12.87
CA GLN A 91 -48.39 6.98 -13.74
C GLN A 91 -49.81 7.48 -13.97
N LYS A 92 -50.76 6.57 -14.23
CA LYS A 92 -52.18 6.89 -14.37
C LYS A 92 -52.77 7.51 -13.11
N LYS A 93 -52.49 6.91 -11.95
CA LYS A 93 -52.94 7.43 -10.65
C LYS A 93 -52.41 8.84 -10.38
N LEU A 94 -51.19 9.13 -10.81
CA LEU A 94 -50.51 10.41 -10.59
C LEU A 94 -50.79 11.45 -11.68
N GLY A 95 -51.53 11.12 -12.74
CA GLY A 95 -51.80 12.03 -13.85
C GLY A 95 -50.59 12.33 -14.73
N VAL A 96 -49.62 11.40 -14.79
CA VAL A 96 -48.37 11.51 -15.55
C VAL A 96 -48.43 10.62 -16.81
N GLU A 97 -49.63 10.38 -17.34
CA GLU A 97 -49.79 9.57 -18.56
C GLU A 97 -49.20 10.32 -19.76
N SER A 98 -48.42 9.62 -20.57
CA SER A 98 -47.99 10.11 -21.88
C SER A 98 -49.02 9.77 -22.95
N ASP A 99 -49.18 10.65 -23.94
CA ASP A 99 -49.89 10.29 -25.17
C ASP A 99 -49.23 9.09 -25.86
N LYS A 100 -49.99 8.40 -26.72
CA LYS A 100 -49.48 7.26 -27.48
C LYS A 100 -48.23 7.65 -28.28
N GLY A 101 -47.10 7.01 -27.95
CA GLY A 101 -45.81 7.22 -28.63
C GLY A 101 -44.96 8.35 -28.04
N LEU A 102 -45.43 9.04 -27.00
CA LEU A 102 -44.63 9.97 -26.21
C LEU A 102 -44.02 9.29 -24.99
N PRO A 103 -42.88 9.79 -24.47
CA PRO A 103 -42.24 9.22 -23.30
C PRO A 103 -43.06 9.42 -22.02
N GLY A 104 -43.11 8.39 -21.17
CA GLY A 104 -43.94 8.34 -19.96
C GLY A 104 -43.41 9.13 -18.76
N MET A 105 -42.19 9.65 -18.84
CA MET A 105 -41.56 10.50 -17.84
C MET A 105 -40.70 11.57 -18.51
N GLY A 106 -40.37 12.62 -17.75
CA GLY A 106 -39.55 13.73 -18.25
C GLY A 106 -38.15 13.35 -18.66
N MET A 107 -37.55 12.38 -17.99
CA MET A 107 -36.21 11.93 -18.30
C MET A 107 -36.13 11.11 -19.60
N ASP A 108 -37.27 10.68 -20.14
CA ASP A 108 -37.32 9.90 -21.37
C ASP A 108 -37.47 10.80 -22.62
N TRP A 109 -37.41 12.13 -22.46
CA TRP A 109 -37.60 13.09 -23.53
C TRP A 109 -36.30 13.42 -24.29
N TYR A 110 -35.81 12.43 -25.03
CA TYR A 110 -34.50 12.51 -25.69
C TYR A 110 -34.49 13.16 -27.09
N ALA A 111 -35.62 13.16 -27.81
CA ALA A 111 -35.65 13.63 -29.20
C ALA A 111 -35.33 15.13 -29.31
N TRP A 112 -35.93 15.94 -28.45
CA TRP A 112 -35.61 17.36 -28.37
C TRP A 112 -34.25 17.62 -27.71
N LEU A 113 -33.86 16.84 -26.69
CA LEU A 113 -32.53 16.97 -26.08
C LEU A 113 -31.43 16.77 -27.12
N ASN A 114 -31.62 15.86 -28.07
CA ASN A 114 -30.70 15.72 -29.20
C ASN A 114 -30.58 16.99 -30.03
N GLU A 115 -31.70 17.67 -30.32
CA GLU A 115 -31.71 18.92 -31.08
C GLU A 115 -31.04 20.06 -30.28
N ALA A 116 -31.44 20.25 -29.02
CA ALA A 116 -30.92 21.29 -28.14
C ALA A 116 -29.42 21.16 -27.84
N LEU A 117 -28.91 19.92 -27.77
CA LEU A 117 -27.50 19.63 -27.53
C LEU A 117 -26.71 19.40 -28.82
N GLY A 118 -27.35 19.43 -29.98
CA GLY A 118 -26.73 19.20 -31.29
C GLY A 118 -26.20 17.77 -31.49
N LEU A 119 -26.78 16.77 -30.81
CA LEU A 119 -26.35 15.38 -30.89
C LEU A 119 -26.73 14.77 -32.24
N LYS A 120 -25.73 14.18 -32.90
CA LYS A 120 -25.88 13.57 -34.22
C LYS A 120 -25.56 12.08 -34.15
N SER A 121 -26.08 11.32 -35.10
CA SER A 121 -25.64 9.94 -35.33
C SER A 121 -24.12 9.88 -35.50
N PRO A 122 -23.41 8.95 -34.85
CA PRO A 122 -23.93 7.78 -34.12
C PRO A 122 -24.28 8.01 -32.65
N TYR A 123 -24.02 9.18 -32.07
CA TYR A 123 -24.10 9.46 -30.62
C TYR A 123 -25.39 10.14 -30.16
N GLN A 124 -26.44 10.09 -30.97
CA GLN A 124 -27.76 10.57 -30.57
C GLN A 124 -28.38 9.66 -29.49
N LEU A 125 -29.12 10.27 -28.57
CA LEU A 125 -29.98 9.56 -27.65
C LEU A 125 -31.14 8.89 -28.41
N ARG A 126 -31.52 7.70 -27.98
CA ARG A 126 -32.50 6.80 -28.58
C ARG A 126 -33.35 6.16 -27.48
N PRO A 127 -34.51 5.55 -27.82
CA PRO A 127 -35.25 4.74 -26.86
C PRO A 127 -34.39 3.69 -26.15
N SER A 128 -33.37 3.13 -26.81
CA SER A 128 -32.47 2.12 -26.23
C SER A 128 -31.55 2.66 -25.14
N ASN A 129 -31.15 3.94 -25.22
CA ASN A 129 -30.04 4.47 -24.42
C ASN A 129 -30.37 5.74 -23.63
N HIS A 130 -31.57 6.30 -23.78
CA HIS A 130 -31.98 7.55 -23.10
C HIS A 130 -31.93 7.45 -21.57
N ARG A 131 -32.05 6.24 -21.02
CA ARG A 131 -31.89 6.00 -19.57
C ARG A 131 -30.52 6.41 -19.03
N ILE A 132 -29.52 6.69 -19.88
CA ILE A 132 -28.27 7.33 -19.47
C ILE A 132 -28.52 8.65 -18.69
N LEU A 133 -29.67 9.28 -18.88
CA LEU A 133 -30.12 10.49 -18.18
C LEU A 133 -30.57 10.22 -16.73
N ASN A 134 -30.95 8.98 -16.38
CA ASN A 134 -31.62 8.61 -15.12
C ASN A 134 -30.69 8.49 -13.90
N HIS A 135 -29.48 9.05 -13.95
CA HIS A 135 -28.50 8.95 -12.85
C HIS A 135 -27.96 10.29 -12.36
N THR A 136 -28.76 11.35 -12.45
CA THR A 136 -28.68 12.38 -11.42
C THR A 136 -28.89 11.73 -10.05
N ASP A 137 -28.34 12.30 -8.97
CA ASP A 137 -28.52 11.68 -7.66
C ASP A 137 -30.03 11.53 -7.35
N ILE A 138 -30.40 10.49 -6.61
CA ILE A 138 -31.82 10.14 -6.35
C ILE A 138 -32.61 11.34 -5.84
N ARG A 139 -31.97 12.21 -5.05
CA ARG A 139 -32.62 13.41 -4.53
C ARG A 139 -32.89 14.41 -5.65
N THR A 140 -31.94 14.67 -6.54
CA THR A 140 -32.20 15.50 -7.73
C THR A 140 -33.32 14.93 -8.60
N ILE A 141 -33.36 13.61 -8.84
CA ILE A 141 -34.46 12.99 -9.60
C ILE A 141 -35.81 13.22 -8.92
N ILE A 142 -35.87 13.02 -7.60
CA ILE A 142 -37.09 13.27 -6.82
C ILE A 142 -37.49 14.75 -6.89
N GLU A 143 -36.55 15.68 -6.74
CA GLU A 143 -36.81 17.12 -6.82
C GLU A 143 -37.33 17.53 -8.20
N MET A 144 -36.77 16.96 -9.27
CA MET A 144 -37.26 17.16 -10.64
C MET A 144 -38.67 16.59 -10.82
N LEU A 145 -38.91 15.35 -10.39
CA LEU A 145 -40.24 14.73 -10.44
C LEU A 145 -41.28 15.56 -9.68
N MET A 146 -40.95 16.02 -8.46
CA MET A 146 -41.83 16.87 -7.65
C MET A 146 -42.24 18.15 -8.36
N LYS A 147 -41.32 18.77 -9.11
CA LYS A 147 -41.58 19.98 -9.89
C LYS A 147 -42.20 19.71 -11.26
N GLY A 148 -42.33 18.43 -11.64
CA GLY A 148 -42.75 18.02 -12.98
C GLY A 148 -41.73 18.38 -14.05
N GLU A 149 -40.46 18.44 -13.67
CA GLU A 149 -39.33 18.92 -14.48
C GLU A 149 -38.55 17.78 -15.15
N ALA A 150 -37.93 18.11 -16.29
CA ALA A 150 -37.21 17.21 -17.17
C ALA A 150 -36.02 17.91 -17.81
N GLY A 151 -34.86 17.26 -17.88
CA GLY A 151 -33.70 17.82 -18.58
C GLY A 151 -32.36 17.51 -17.91
N ILE A 152 -31.32 18.27 -18.29
CA ILE A 152 -29.96 18.08 -17.77
C ILE A 152 -29.35 19.43 -17.39
N GLY A 153 -28.69 19.48 -16.23
CA GLY A 153 -28.05 20.70 -15.73
C GLY A 153 -29.00 21.89 -15.70
N GLU A 154 -28.65 22.97 -16.39
CA GLU A 154 -29.47 24.19 -16.46
C GLU A 154 -30.57 24.11 -17.53
N LEU A 155 -30.52 23.10 -18.41
CA LEU A 155 -31.51 22.89 -19.46
C LEU A 155 -32.67 22.06 -18.91
N VAL A 156 -33.62 22.71 -18.24
CA VAL A 156 -34.75 22.05 -17.54
C VAL A 156 -36.08 22.60 -18.04
N TRP A 157 -37.06 21.71 -18.22
CA TRP A 157 -38.41 22.02 -18.69
C TRP A 157 -39.46 21.42 -17.78
N LYS A 158 -40.51 22.19 -17.48
CA LYS A 158 -41.70 21.69 -16.78
C LYS A 158 -42.62 21.00 -17.78
N LEU A 159 -42.61 19.67 -17.76
CA LEU A 159 -43.35 18.83 -18.70
C LEU A 159 -44.54 18.10 -18.07
N PHE A 160 -44.52 17.91 -16.74
CA PHE A 160 -45.52 17.12 -16.01
C PHE A 160 -46.17 17.94 -14.89
N PRO A 161 -47.31 17.47 -14.34
CA PRO A 161 -47.84 18.02 -13.11
C PRO A 161 -46.85 17.90 -11.96
N GLU A 162 -46.91 18.83 -11.02
CA GLU A 162 -46.20 18.71 -9.76
C GLU A 162 -46.76 17.54 -8.93
N MET A 163 -45.89 16.90 -8.16
CA MET A 163 -46.27 15.78 -7.30
C MET A 163 -45.60 15.88 -5.93
N THR A 164 -46.16 15.18 -4.95
CA THR A 164 -45.58 15.12 -3.61
C THR A 164 -44.28 14.32 -3.62
N GLU A 165 -43.41 14.55 -2.62
CA GLU A 165 -42.17 13.77 -2.47
C GLU A 165 -42.47 12.26 -2.36
N VAL A 166 -43.54 11.89 -1.66
CA VAL A 166 -43.97 10.49 -1.50
C VAL A 166 -44.33 9.89 -2.87
N ALA A 167 -45.11 10.60 -3.68
CA ALA A 167 -45.47 10.16 -5.03
C ALA A 167 -44.25 10.04 -5.95
N ALA A 168 -43.34 11.02 -5.90
CA ALA A 168 -42.10 10.99 -6.67
C ALA A 168 -41.21 9.80 -6.30
N ARG A 169 -41.09 9.49 -5.00
CA ARG A 169 -40.35 8.32 -4.51
C ARG A 169 -40.99 7.01 -4.95
N GLU A 170 -42.31 6.87 -4.76
CA GLU A 170 -43.04 5.67 -5.19
C GLU A 170 -42.88 5.42 -6.70
N LEU A 171 -42.99 6.48 -7.51
CA LEU A 171 -42.83 6.40 -8.96
C LEU A 171 -41.42 6.02 -9.37
N LEU A 172 -40.41 6.68 -8.79
CA LEU A 172 -39.01 6.38 -9.05
C LEU A 172 -38.65 4.94 -8.65
N GLU A 173 -39.06 4.48 -7.47
CA GLU A 173 -38.80 3.12 -7.02
C GLU A 173 -39.45 2.06 -7.93
N ALA A 174 -40.66 2.31 -8.42
CA ALA A 174 -41.34 1.42 -9.36
C ALA A 174 -40.58 1.33 -10.69
N HIS A 175 -40.12 2.46 -11.23
CA HIS A 175 -39.31 2.51 -12.45
C HIS A 175 -37.95 1.84 -12.28
N LEU A 176 -37.23 2.14 -11.20
CA LEU A 176 -35.94 1.50 -10.93
C LEU A 176 -36.07 -0.02 -10.83
N LYS A 177 -37.13 -0.53 -10.19
CA LYS A 177 -37.40 -1.98 -10.12
C LYS A 177 -37.71 -2.59 -11.48
N ALA A 178 -38.48 -1.89 -12.32
CA ALA A 178 -38.80 -2.35 -13.68
C ALA A 178 -37.55 -2.33 -14.58
N ASP A 179 -36.68 -1.34 -14.43
CA ASP A 179 -35.52 -1.19 -15.31
C ASP A 179 -34.33 -2.05 -14.91
N LEU A 180 -34.10 -2.29 -13.61
CA LEU A 180 -32.91 -2.97 -13.09
C LEU A 180 -32.62 -4.31 -13.78
N CYS A 181 -33.68 -5.09 -13.98
CA CYS A 181 -33.62 -6.45 -14.51
C CYS A 181 -34.03 -6.56 -15.98
N SER A 182 -34.24 -5.42 -16.66
CA SER A 182 -34.47 -5.40 -18.10
C SER A 182 -33.18 -5.73 -18.86
N PRO A 183 -33.25 -6.14 -20.14
CA PRO A 183 -32.05 -6.42 -20.95
C PRO A 183 -31.06 -5.24 -21.00
N ALA A 184 -31.58 -4.02 -21.18
CA ALA A 184 -30.79 -2.80 -21.20
C ALA A 184 -30.28 -2.37 -19.81
N SER A 185 -30.96 -2.80 -18.73
CA SER A 185 -30.71 -2.43 -17.33
C SER A 185 -30.56 -0.91 -17.12
N LEU A 186 -30.23 -0.50 -15.90
CA LEU A 186 -29.87 0.89 -15.61
C LEU A 186 -28.40 1.15 -15.99
N PRO A 187 -28.02 2.36 -16.44
CA PRO A 187 -26.60 2.72 -16.61
C PRO A 187 -25.86 2.72 -15.26
N LEU A 188 -24.53 2.61 -15.29
CA LEU A 188 -23.71 2.91 -14.11
C LEU A 188 -23.69 4.42 -13.85
N ARG A 189 -23.70 4.84 -12.58
CA ARG A 189 -23.60 6.26 -12.17
C ARG A 189 -22.51 7.03 -12.89
N LEU A 190 -21.34 6.42 -12.98
CA LEU A 190 -20.17 7.03 -13.59
C LEU A 190 -20.33 7.24 -15.11
N MET A 191 -21.07 6.36 -15.80
CA MET A 191 -21.34 6.49 -17.24
C MET A 191 -22.22 7.70 -17.51
N SER A 192 -23.34 7.81 -16.77
CA SER A 192 -24.25 8.95 -16.83
C SER A 192 -23.53 10.25 -16.47
N TRP A 193 -22.71 10.24 -15.42
CA TRP A 193 -21.93 11.40 -15.01
C TRP A 193 -20.94 11.83 -16.10
N PHE A 194 -20.12 10.92 -16.64
CA PHE A 194 -19.18 11.27 -17.71
C PHE A 194 -19.89 11.78 -18.96
N TRP A 195 -21.03 11.20 -19.32
CA TRP A 195 -21.84 11.68 -20.42
C TRP A 195 -22.34 13.11 -20.16
N GLU A 196 -22.97 13.37 -19.02
CA GLU A 196 -23.47 14.71 -18.66
C GLU A 196 -22.36 15.76 -18.62
N GLN A 197 -21.21 15.44 -18.01
CA GLN A 197 -20.09 16.37 -17.93
C GLN A 197 -19.47 16.65 -19.31
N THR A 198 -19.49 15.68 -20.21
CA THR A 198 -19.10 15.89 -21.60
C THR A 198 -20.07 16.83 -22.31
N MET A 199 -21.38 16.66 -22.10
CA MET A 199 -22.39 17.57 -22.66
C MET A 199 -22.20 18.99 -22.15
N ARG A 200 -21.91 19.16 -20.85
CA ARG A 200 -21.57 20.45 -20.24
C ARG A 200 -20.30 21.07 -20.82
N ALA A 201 -19.28 20.26 -21.07
CA ALA A 201 -18.05 20.76 -21.69
C ALA A 201 -18.25 21.18 -23.15
N GLY A 202 -19.13 20.49 -23.90
CA GLY A 202 -19.47 20.83 -25.28
C GLY A 202 -20.43 22.01 -25.40
N ASN A 203 -21.34 22.18 -24.44
CA ASN A 203 -22.42 23.18 -24.48
C ASN A 203 -22.57 23.95 -23.14
N PRO A 204 -21.51 24.62 -22.63
CA PRO A 204 -21.55 25.22 -21.29
C PRO A 204 -22.59 26.33 -21.14
N ALA A 205 -22.90 27.05 -22.22
CA ALA A 205 -23.93 28.09 -22.21
C ALA A 205 -25.36 27.56 -22.13
N THR A 206 -25.58 26.26 -22.43
CA THR A 206 -26.92 25.65 -22.53
C THR A 206 -27.24 24.80 -21.32
N VAL A 207 -26.27 24.00 -20.84
CA VAL A 207 -26.48 23.03 -19.75
C VAL A 207 -25.64 23.34 -18.51
N GLY A 208 -24.94 24.48 -18.51
CA GLY A 208 -24.04 24.92 -17.46
C GLY A 208 -22.63 24.37 -17.59
N GLU A 209 -21.69 24.98 -16.86
CA GLU A 209 -20.28 24.62 -16.87
C GLU A 209 -20.03 23.19 -16.35
N PRO A 210 -19.04 22.45 -16.89
CA PRO A 210 -18.65 21.17 -16.34
C PRO A 210 -17.92 21.35 -15.01
N SER A 211 -18.01 20.34 -14.15
CA SER A 211 -17.36 20.31 -12.84
C SER A 211 -15.84 20.46 -12.95
N MET A 212 -15.23 21.05 -11.93
CA MET A 212 -13.77 21.24 -11.86
C MET A 212 -13.01 19.90 -11.96
N ILE A 213 -13.53 18.84 -11.33
CA ILE A 213 -12.94 17.49 -11.37
C ILE A 213 -12.94 16.97 -12.80
N PHE A 214 -14.05 17.12 -13.53
CA PHE A 214 -14.11 16.72 -14.92
C PHE A 214 -13.17 17.54 -15.81
N LYS A 215 -13.09 18.87 -15.62
CA LYS A 215 -12.15 19.73 -16.35
C LYS A 215 -10.70 19.26 -16.16
N MET A 216 -10.30 18.95 -14.92
CA MET A 216 -8.98 18.41 -14.61
C MET A 216 -8.75 17.05 -15.28
N PHE A 217 -9.70 16.13 -15.16
CA PHE A 217 -9.62 14.80 -15.77
C PHE A 217 -9.52 14.87 -17.30
N SER A 218 -10.37 15.68 -17.94
CA SER A 218 -10.36 15.91 -19.38
C SER A 218 -9.02 16.50 -19.84
N GLY A 219 -8.43 17.41 -19.05
CA GLY A 219 -7.09 17.93 -19.30
C GLY A 219 -6.00 16.85 -19.26
N MET A 220 -6.05 15.95 -18.28
CA MET A 220 -5.08 14.84 -18.15
C MET A 220 -5.24 13.77 -19.24
N THR A 221 -6.45 13.62 -19.77
CA THR A 221 -6.80 12.55 -20.73
C THR A 221 -7.00 13.05 -22.15
N LYS A 222 -6.58 14.28 -22.45
CA LYS A 222 -6.79 14.93 -23.76
C LYS A 222 -6.25 14.12 -24.96
N ASN A 223 -5.19 13.35 -24.75
CA ASN A 223 -4.57 12.53 -25.80
C ASN A 223 -4.97 11.04 -25.75
N VAL A 224 -5.95 10.68 -24.90
CA VAL A 224 -6.43 9.31 -24.80
C VAL A 224 -7.45 9.05 -25.91
N ASP A 225 -7.20 8.04 -26.73
CA ASP A 225 -8.17 7.52 -27.69
C ASP A 225 -9.15 6.60 -26.97
N TRP A 226 -10.28 7.17 -26.53
CA TRP A 226 -11.32 6.46 -25.79
C TRP A 226 -11.99 5.36 -26.63
N SER A 227 -12.13 5.56 -27.94
CA SER A 227 -12.66 4.53 -28.84
C SER A 227 -11.75 3.31 -28.83
N LYS A 228 -10.43 3.50 -29.05
CA LYS A 228 -9.47 2.41 -29.01
C LYS A 228 -9.39 1.73 -27.64
N TRP A 229 -9.43 2.52 -26.57
CA TRP A 229 -9.38 1.98 -25.21
C TRP A 229 -10.62 1.12 -24.92
N CYS A 230 -11.82 1.66 -25.12
CA CYS A 230 -13.07 0.93 -24.89
C CYS A 230 -13.19 -0.31 -25.79
N ASN A 231 -12.87 -0.20 -27.08
CA ASN A 231 -12.95 -1.35 -27.99
C ASN A 231 -11.97 -2.47 -27.62
N LYS A 232 -10.81 -2.14 -27.04
CA LYS A 232 -9.86 -3.14 -26.54
C LYS A 232 -10.42 -3.95 -25.35
N PHE A 233 -11.22 -3.33 -24.49
CA PHE A 233 -11.73 -3.96 -23.28
C PHE A 233 -13.10 -4.60 -23.45
N PHE A 234 -13.96 -4.02 -24.28
CA PHE A 234 -15.37 -4.42 -24.40
C PHE A 234 -15.72 -5.10 -25.73
N GLY A 235 -14.87 -4.99 -26.76
CA GLY A 235 -15.07 -5.62 -28.07
C GLY A 235 -14.76 -4.68 -29.25
N GLU A 236 -14.22 -5.21 -30.34
CA GLU A 236 -13.87 -4.41 -31.52
C GLU A 236 -15.12 -3.80 -32.19
N GLY A 237 -15.02 -2.52 -32.57
CA GLY A 237 -16.05 -1.82 -33.35
C GLY A 237 -17.25 -1.29 -32.57
N LEU A 238 -17.29 -1.42 -31.25
CA LEU A 238 -18.40 -0.94 -30.41
C LEU A 238 -18.49 0.59 -30.36
N VAL A 239 -17.34 1.24 -30.13
CA VAL A 239 -17.24 2.70 -30.03
C VAL A 239 -16.60 3.25 -31.31
N PRO A 240 -17.30 4.11 -32.08
CA PRO A 240 -16.76 4.66 -33.31
C PRO A 240 -15.49 5.52 -33.06
N PRO A 241 -14.55 5.59 -34.03
CA PRO A 241 -13.30 6.34 -33.88
C PRO A 241 -13.54 7.83 -33.59
N GLY A 242 -12.66 8.41 -32.77
CA GLY A 242 -12.76 9.84 -32.41
C GLY A 242 -13.78 10.16 -31.33
N ALA A 243 -14.44 9.14 -30.74
CA ALA A 243 -15.35 9.35 -29.61
C ALA A 243 -14.63 9.99 -28.43
N ASN A 244 -15.26 11.01 -27.83
CA ASN A 244 -14.87 11.47 -26.51
C ASN A 244 -15.36 10.49 -25.42
N ILE A 245 -14.98 10.70 -24.16
CA ILE A 245 -15.35 9.79 -23.07
C ILE A 245 -16.86 9.67 -22.88
N GLY A 246 -17.63 10.76 -22.97
CA GLY A 246 -19.08 10.74 -22.82
C GLY A 246 -19.77 9.96 -23.94
N GLU A 247 -19.35 10.18 -25.19
CA GLU A 247 -19.80 9.44 -26.37
C GLU A 247 -19.47 7.96 -26.27
N ALA A 248 -18.28 7.61 -25.76
CA ALA A 248 -17.89 6.24 -25.48
C ALA A 248 -18.79 5.60 -24.41
N MET A 249 -19.09 6.30 -23.30
CA MET A 249 -20.01 5.80 -22.27
C MET A 249 -21.41 5.57 -22.82
N LEU A 250 -21.92 6.50 -23.65
CA LEU A 250 -23.21 6.32 -24.32
C LEU A 250 -23.21 5.08 -25.22
N LYS A 251 -22.14 4.87 -25.99
CA LYS A 251 -22.04 3.72 -26.89
C LYS A 251 -21.94 2.38 -26.16
N LEU A 252 -21.16 2.32 -25.08
CA LEU A 252 -21.09 1.13 -24.23
C LEU A 252 -22.45 0.77 -23.61
N TYR A 253 -23.26 1.78 -23.28
CA TYR A 253 -24.63 1.56 -22.80
C TYR A 253 -25.57 1.13 -23.92
N ASP A 254 -25.56 1.83 -25.07
CA ASP A 254 -26.38 1.56 -26.26
C ASP A 254 -26.15 0.16 -26.83
N SER A 255 -24.91 -0.35 -26.73
CA SER A 255 -24.55 -1.71 -27.16
C SER A 255 -24.78 -2.77 -26.09
N GLU A 256 -25.32 -2.40 -24.94
CA GLU A 256 -25.50 -3.26 -23.75
C GLU A 256 -24.19 -3.90 -23.23
N ALA A 257 -23.04 -3.43 -23.70
CA ALA A 257 -21.72 -3.94 -23.30
C ALA A 257 -21.38 -3.55 -21.87
N LEU A 258 -21.96 -2.46 -21.38
CA LEU A 258 -21.83 -2.02 -20.00
C LEU A 258 -23.14 -1.38 -19.50
N ASN A 259 -23.74 -2.00 -18.49
CA ASN A 259 -24.83 -1.47 -17.69
C ASN A 259 -24.72 -2.04 -16.26
N GLN A 260 -25.62 -1.68 -15.35
CA GLN A 260 -25.57 -2.16 -13.96
C GLN A 260 -25.62 -3.68 -13.89
N ARG A 261 -26.50 -4.33 -14.66
CA ARG A 261 -26.60 -5.78 -14.70
C ARG A 261 -25.29 -6.44 -15.13
N VAL A 262 -24.80 -6.09 -16.31
CA VAL A 262 -23.57 -6.66 -16.87
C VAL A 262 -22.39 -6.38 -15.95
N PHE A 263 -22.31 -5.17 -15.38
CA PHE A 263 -21.25 -4.83 -14.43
C PHE A 263 -21.32 -5.67 -13.16
N TRP A 264 -22.43 -5.67 -12.42
CA TRP A 264 -22.53 -6.34 -11.12
C TRP A 264 -22.49 -7.87 -11.21
N THR A 265 -22.90 -8.43 -12.34
CA THR A 265 -22.80 -9.87 -12.61
C THR A 265 -21.44 -10.29 -13.18
N SER A 266 -20.58 -9.34 -13.58
CA SER A 266 -19.22 -9.59 -14.06
C SER A 266 -18.18 -9.72 -12.94
N ASP A 267 -17.02 -10.25 -13.32
CA ASP A 267 -15.84 -10.30 -12.45
C ASP A 267 -15.33 -8.91 -12.03
N LEU A 268 -15.50 -7.90 -12.88
CA LEU A 268 -15.17 -6.52 -12.54
C LEU A 268 -16.09 -5.98 -11.43
N GLY A 269 -17.39 -6.27 -11.51
CA GLY A 269 -18.35 -5.92 -10.45
C GLY A 269 -18.07 -6.65 -9.15
N ALA A 270 -17.73 -7.94 -9.21
CA ALA A 270 -17.32 -8.72 -8.05
C ALA A 270 -16.06 -8.15 -7.38
N ALA A 271 -15.05 -7.78 -8.17
CA ALA A 271 -13.83 -7.14 -7.66
C ALA A 271 -14.12 -5.78 -7.01
N PHE A 272 -14.97 -4.97 -7.63
CA PHE A 272 -15.35 -3.66 -7.09
C PHE A 272 -16.17 -3.78 -5.79
N GLY A 273 -17.16 -4.68 -5.75
CA GLY A 273 -17.96 -4.98 -4.57
C GLY A 273 -17.13 -5.57 -3.43
N GLY A 274 -16.12 -6.38 -3.75
CA GLY A 274 -15.20 -7.00 -2.80
C GLY A 274 -14.15 -6.04 -2.20
N LEU A 275 -13.97 -4.83 -2.75
CA LEU A 275 -12.89 -3.91 -2.36
C LEU A 275 -12.92 -3.54 -0.87
N LYS A 276 -14.09 -3.16 -0.34
CA LYS A 276 -14.25 -2.81 1.08
C LYS A 276 -14.02 -4.01 2.00
N ARG A 277 -14.55 -5.17 1.63
CA ARG A 277 -14.40 -6.42 2.37
C ARG A 277 -12.93 -6.82 2.46
N ARG A 278 -12.23 -6.85 1.33
CA ARG A 278 -10.81 -7.22 1.26
C ARG A 278 -9.94 -6.29 2.10
N LEU A 279 -10.21 -4.97 2.07
CA LEU A 279 -9.55 -4.00 2.94
C LEU A 279 -9.79 -4.29 4.44
N LEU A 280 -11.03 -4.61 4.84
CA LEU A 280 -11.35 -4.97 6.22
C LEU A 280 -10.63 -6.26 6.64
N ILE A 281 -10.68 -7.31 5.81
CA ILE A 281 -9.98 -8.58 6.05
C ILE A 281 -8.48 -8.34 6.24
N THR A 282 -7.85 -7.60 5.33
CA THR A 282 -6.43 -7.21 5.43
C THR A 282 -6.14 -6.49 6.75
N SER A 283 -7.00 -5.57 7.18
CA SER A 283 -6.85 -4.81 8.43
C SER A 283 -7.04 -5.65 9.69
N PHE A 284 -8.00 -6.57 9.69
CA PHE A 284 -8.24 -7.48 10.81
C PHE A 284 -7.09 -8.46 11.04
N MET A 285 -6.43 -8.92 9.98
CA MET A 285 -5.24 -9.76 10.12
C MET A 285 -4.08 -9.01 10.79
N GLU A 286 -3.85 -7.74 10.41
CA GLU A 286 -2.88 -6.90 11.11
C GLU A 286 -3.23 -6.78 12.58
N LEU A 287 -4.47 -6.43 12.90
CA LEU A 287 -4.94 -6.27 14.27
C LEU A 287 -4.79 -7.57 15.09
N GLY A 288 -5.09 -8.72 14.49
CA GLY A 288 -4.95 -10.04 15.13
C GLY A 288 -3.50 -10.32 15.54
N ILE A 289 -2.54 -10.01 14.68
CA ILE A 289 -1.11 -10.18 14.99
C ILE A 289 -0.65 -9.17 16.02
N GLU A 290 -1.15 -7.94 15.98
CA GLU A 290 -0.82 -6.92 16.98
C GLU A 290 -1.38 -7.28 18.37
N LEU A 291 -2.58 -7.86 18.43
CA LEU A 291 -3.16 -8.38 19.66
C LEU A 291 -2.36 -9.57 20.19
N PHE A 292 -1.94 -10.48 19.31
CA PHE A 292 -1.07 -11.59 19.67
C PHE A 292 0.25 -11.09 20.27
N ALA A 293 0.91 -10.13 19.61
CA ALA A 293 2.15 -9.54 20.08
C ALA A 293 1.98 -8.90 21.46
N PHE A 294 0.88 -8.16 21.67
CA PHE A 294 0.54 -7.58 22.97
C PHE A 294 0.35 -8.66 24.06
N LEU A 295 -0.46 -9.68 23.81
CA LEU A 295 -0.73 -10.75 24.79
C LEU A 295 0.53 -11.55 25.11
N GLU A 296 1.36 -11.85 24.11
CA GLU A 296 2.65 -12.51 24.31
C GLU A 296 3.58 -11.65 25.18
N GLY A 297 3.62 -10.34 24.93
CA GLY A 297 4.44 -9.40 25.71
C GLY A 297 3.99 -9.26 27.16
N VAL A 298 2.68 -9.27 27.43
CA VAL A 298 2.13 -9.31 28.79
C VAL A 298 2.49 -10.63 29.48
N LYS A 299 2.23 -11.77 28.81
CA LYS A 299 2.51 -13.11 29.37
C LYS A 299 3.99 -13.31 29.70
N LYS A 300 4.90 -12.77 28.90
CA LYS A 300 6.35 -12.85 29.10
C LYS A 300 6.91 -11.76 30.04
N GLY A 301 6.07 -10.86 30.56
CA GLY A 301 6.50 -9.80 31.48
C GLY A 301 7.33 -8.68 30.81
N HIS A 302 7.20 -8.50 29.50
CA HIS A 302 7.77 -7.36 28.78
C HIS A 302 6.85 -6.15 28.75
N ILE A 303 5.54 -6.38 28.89
CA ILE A 303 4.52 -5.34 29.02
C ILE A 303 3.89 -5.48 30.41
N ALA A 304 4.02 -4.45 31.25
CA ALA A 304 3.45 -4.41 32.58
C ALA A 304 2.73 -3.08 32.81
N TRP A 305 1.58 -3.14 33.48
CA TRP A 305 0.88 -1.95 33.94
C TRP A 305 1.48 -1.47 35.26
N ASN A 306 2.22 -0.36 35.21
CA ASN A 306 2.84 0.27 36.37
C ASN A 306 2.17 1.61 36.72
N SER A 307 0.89 1.79 36.37
CA SER A 307 0.16 3.06 36.52
C SER A 307 0.74 4.26 35.73
N ASP A 308 1.57 4.00 34.72
CA ASP A 308 2.13 4.99 33.80
C ASP A 308 1.84 4.56 32.35
N LEU A 309 0.90 5.29 31.72
CA LEU A 309 0.46 5.05 30.35
C LEU A 309 1.58 5.30 29.33
N ALA A 310 2.46 6.27 29.57
CA ALA A 310 3.56 6.61 28.67
C ALA A 310 4.63 5.50 28.68
N ASN A 311 4.94 4.96 29.85
CA ASN A 311 5.85 3.83 29.99
C ASN A 311 5.27 2.55 29.38
N MET A 312 3.99 2.24 29.62
CA MET A 312 3.34 1.09 28.98
C MET A 312 3.33 1.25 27.44
N GLY A 313 3.02 2.45 26.93
CA GLY A 313 3.08 2.74 25.49
C GLY A 313 4.47 2.53 24.89
N ARG A 314 5.53 2.87 25.64
CA ARG A 314 6.92 2.61 25.24
C ARG A 314 7.23 1.11 25.22
N GLN A 315 6.85 0.37 26.26
CA GLN A 315 7.03 -1.09 26.34
C GLN A 315 6.33 -1.80 25.18
N ILE A 316 5.09 -1.42 24.88
CA ILE A 316 4.31 -1.95 23.75
C ILE A 316 5.05 -1.70 22.43
N LYS A 317 5.51 -0.46 22.17
CA LYS A 317 6.23 -0.12 20.93
C LYS A 317 7.53 -0.92 20.78
N VAL A 318 8.31 -1.02 21.86
CA VAL A 318 9.57 -1.76 21.85
C VAL A 318 9.33 -3.25 21.63
N TRP A 319 8.33 -3.83 22.30
CA TRP A 319 8.01 -5.24 22.17
C TRP A 319 7.45 -5.61 20.79
N ARG A 320 6.59 -4.79 20.21
CA ARG A 320 5.98 -5.04 18.89
C ARG A 320 6.95 -4.91 17.72
N ASP A 321 8.02 -4.13 17.89
CA ASP A 321 9.05 -3.91 16.86
C ASP A 321 10.09 -5.05 16.86
N GLN A 322 9.61 -6.29 16.74
CA GLN A 322 10.41 -7.51 16.58
C GLN A 322 10.22 -8.09 15.18
N PRO A 323 11.29 -8.61 14.53
CA PRO A 323 11.21 -9.27 13.22
C PRO A 323 10.15 -10.36 13.15
N LYS A 324 10.02 -11.16 14.23
CA LYS A 324 8.99 -12.19 14.38
C LYS A 324 7.58 -11.72 14.04
N TYR A 325 7.16 -10.55 14.52
CA TYR A 325 5.80 -10.05 14.27
C TYR A 325 5.63 -9.50 12.85
N LEU A 326 6.72 -9.10 12.19
CA LEU A 326 6.72 -8.81 10.76
C LEU A 326 6.62 -10.11 9.94
N ASP A 327 7.34 -11.16 10.31
CA ASP A 327 7.23 -12.48 9.66
C ASP A 327 5.80 -13.01 9.72
N MET A 328 5.17 -12.93 10.90
CA MET A 328 3.76 -13.29 11.07
C MET A 328 2.85 -12.49 10.14
N LYS A 329 3.09 -11.18 9.99
CA LYS A 329 2.28 -10.32 9.10
C LYS A 329 2.49 -10.67 7.65
N ILE A 330 3.73 -10.86 7.22
CA ILE A 330 4.07 -11.28 5.85
C ILE A 330 3.39 -12.60 5.54
N LEU A 331 3.49 -13.60 6.43
CA LEU A 331 2.87 -14.91 6.26
C LEU A 331 1.34 -14.81 6.20
N ALA A 332 0.69 -14.15 7.17
CA ALA A 332 -0.76 -14.04 7.19
C ALA A 332 -1.30 -13.33 5.94
N GLN A 333 -0.67 -12.22 5.52
CA GLN A 333 -1.04 -11.50 4.31
C GLN A 333 -0.76 -12.32 3.04
N GLY A 334 0.35 -13.07 3.00
CA GLY A 334 0.70 -13.97 1.90
C GLY A 334 -0.31 -15.11 1.72
N PHE A 335 -0.71 -15.76 2.81
CA PHE A 335 -1.76 -16.79 2.80
C PHE A 335 -3.14 -16.24 2.43
N ALA A 336 -3.46 -15.00 2.82
CA ALA A 336 -4.69 -14.34 2.41
C ALA A 336 -4.70 -14.00 0.91
N ALA A 337 -3.54 -13.61 0.37
CA ALA A 337 -3.39 -13.30 -1.06
C ALA A 337 -3.37 -14.58 -1.93
N SER A 338 -2.84 -15.69 -1.41
CA SER A 338 -2.67 -16.93 -2.18
C SER A 338 -4.01 -17.53 -2.64
N GLY A 339 -5.08 -17.39 -1.85
CA GLY A 339 -6.40 -17.88 -2.24
C GLY A 339 -6.96 -17.18 -3.49
N GLY A 340 -6.72 -15.87 -3.62
CA GLY A 340 -7.07 -15.11 -4.82
C GLY A 340 -6.13 -15.42 -6.00
N ALA A 341 -4.84 -15.62 -5.74
CA ALA A 341 -3.86 -15.99 -6.76
C ALA A 341 -4.13 -17.38 -7.36
N THR A 342 -4.44 -18.39 -6.54
CA THR A 342 -4.81 -19.73 -7.00
C THR A 342 -6.07 -19.69 -7.86
N ARG A 343 -7.09 -18.91 -7.47
CA ARG A 343 -8.29 -18.74 -8.30
C ARG A 343 -7.99 -18.03 -9.60
N ALA A 344 -7.24 -16.93 -9.57
CA ALA A 344 -6.82 -16.22 -10.78
C ALA A 344 -6.05 -17.12 -11.76
N LEU A 345 -5.24 -18.06 -11.26
CA LEU A 345 -4.57 -19.07 -12.09
C LEU A 345 -5.55 -20.03 -12.77
N PHE A 346 -6.64 -20.42 -12.09
CA PHE A 346 -7.63 -21.35 -12.64
C PHE A 346 -8.70 -20.68 -13.51
N SER A 347 -9.13 -19.47 -13.17
CA SER A 347 -10.18 -18.73 -13.89
C SER A 347 -9.64 -17.76 -14.94
N GLY A 348 -8.36 -17.40 -14.88
CA GLY A 348 -7.77 -16.31 -15.66
C GLY A 348 -8.14 -14.91 -15.14
N ASP A 349 -8.97 -14.82 -14.10
CA ASP A 349 -9.45 -13.54 -13.55
C ASP A 349 -8.49 -13.00 -12.47
N ILE A 350 -7.59 -12.13 -12.91
CA ILE A 350 -6.61 -11.46 -12.06
C ILE A 350 -7.23 -10.47 -11.06
N LEU A 351 -8.50 -10.10 -11.20
CA LEU A 351 -9.18 -9.15 -10.31
C LEU A 351 -9.65 -9.81 -9.00
N GLN A 352 -9.53 -11.13 -8.89
CA GLN A 352 -9.80 -11.89 -7.66
C GLN A 352 -8.65 -11.83 -6.65
N ILE A 353 -7.48 -11.34 -7.05
CA ILE A 353 -6.33 -11.21 -6.15
C ILE A 353 -6.65 -10.15 -5.09
N ASN A 354 -6.37 -10.46 -3.82
CA ASN A 354 -6.44 -9.48 -2.74
C ASN A 354 -5.21 -8.56 -2.77
N TYR A 355 -5.26 -7.54 -3.64
CA TYR A 355 -4.18 -6.57 -3.81
C TYR A 355 -3.86 -5.77 -2.54
N PHE A 356 -4.78 -5.61 -1.58
CA PHE A 356 -4.48 -4.98 -0.29
C PHE A 356 -3.53 -5.83 0.54
N SER A 357 -3.77 -7.15 0.60
CA SER A 357 -2.88 -8.09 1.27
C SER A 357 -1.51 -8.17 0.58
N VAL A 358 -1.47 -8.17 -0.76
CA VAL A 358 -0.21 -8.06 -1.51
C VAL A 358 0.53 -6.77 -1.16
N GLY A 359 -0.16 -5.63 -1.16
CA GLY A 359 0.43 -4.33 -0.81
C GLY A 359 0.96 -4.29 0.62
N MET A 360 0.24 -4.85 1.59
CA MET A 360 0.68 -4.94 2.98
C MET A 360 1.87 -5.89 3.15
N MET A 361 1.87 -7.03 2.46
CA MET A 361 3.01 -7.94 2.44
C MET A 361 4.27 -7.23 1.92
N LEU A 362 4.16 -6.52 0.78
CA LEU A 362 5.27 -5.75 0.22
C LEU A 362 5.75 -4.64 1.16
N LYS A 363 4.82 -3.91 1.79
CA LYS A 363 5.14 -2.91 2.81
C LYS A 363 5.99 -3.50 3.95
N HIS A 364 5.60 -4.66 4.47
CA HIS A 364 6.34 -5.31 5.56
C HIS A 364 7.69 -5.85 5.12
N LEU A 365 7.79 -6.42 3.91
CA LEU A 365 9.06 -6.82 3.31
C LEU A 365 10.02 -5.63 3.16
N CYS A 366 9.52 -4.47 2.73
CA CYS A 366 10.33 -3.25 2.65
C CYS A 366 10.79 -2.74 4.03
N ALA A 367 9.95 -2.90 5.07
CA ALA A 367 10.27 -2.48 6.43
C ALA A 367 11.21 -3.44 7.18
N TYR A 368 11.31 -4.70 6.71
CA TYR A 368 11.99 -5.79 7.40
C TYR A 368 13.44 -5.48 7.78
N PRO A 369 14.33 -5.02 6.86
CA PRO A 369 15.74 -4.81 7.18
C PRO A 369 15.97 -3.73 8.24
N ALA A 370 15.10 -2.71 8.25
CA ALA A 370 15.17 -1.62 9.23
C ALA A 370 14.75 -2.11 10.63
N THR A 371 13.73 -2.96 10.73
CA THR A 371 13.31 -3.55 12.00
C THR A 371 14.33 -4.53 12.55
N GLU A 372 14.92 -5.37 11.70
CA GLU A 372 16.00 -6.28 12.07
C GLU A 372 17.19 -5.51 12.67
N ARG A 373 17.66 -4.47 11.98
CA ARG A 373 18.76 -3.62 12.48
C ARG A 373 18.45 -3.00 13.84
N ARG A 374 17.24 -2.46 14.03
CA ARG A 374 16.81 -1.88 15.32
C ARG A 374 16.78 -2.94 16.44
N GLN A 375 16.33 -4.15 16.12
CA GLN A 375 16.28 -5.24 17.10
C GLN A 375 17.68 -5.70 17.50
N PHE A 376 18.61 -5.83 16.56
CA PHE A 376 20.02 -6.14 16.88
C PHE A 376 20.65 -5.06 17.76
N GLN A 377 20.44 -3.79 17.44
CA GLN A 377 20.92 -2.68 18.28
C GLN A 377 20.38 -2.77 19.71
N ARG A 378 19.08 -3.08 19.87
CA ARG A 378 18.49 -3.27 21.21
C ARG A 378 19.08 -4.47 21.94
N LEU A 379 19.32 -5.59 21.28
CA LEU A 379 19.96 -6.76 21.91
C LEU A 379 21.37 -6.43 22.40
N ILE A 380 22.13 -5.67 21.61
CA ILE A 380 23.45 -5.15 22.01
C ILE A 380 23.32 -4.24 23.24
N GLU A 381 22.37 -3.30 23.24
CA GLU A 381 22.11 -2.41 24.38
C GLU A 381 21.65 -3.17 25.64
N PHE A 382 20.81 -4.19 25.50
CA PHE A 382 20.40 -5.05 26.62
C PHE A 382 21.59 -5.77 27.23
N SER A 383 22.43 -6.38 26.39
CA SER A 383 23.65 -7.06 26.85
C SER A 383 24.59 -6.11 27.59
N ARG A 384 24.80 -4.90 27.07
CA ARG A 384 25.63 -3.87 27.72
C ARG A 384 25.05 -3.45 29.08
N ASN A 385 23.75 -3.18 29.16
CA ASN A 385 23.10 -2.77 30.40
C ASN A 385 23.11 -3.86 31.49
N ASP A 386 22.95 -5.13 31.12
CA ASP A 386 23.00 -6.23 32.08
C ASP A 386 24.43 -6.47 32.58
N ILE A 387 25.43 -6.38 31.69
CA ILE A 387 26.85 -6.40 32.07
C ILE A 387 27.15 -5.26 33.07
N ASP A 388 26.69 -4.04 32.79
CA ASP A 388 26.91 -2.89 33.65
C ASP A 388 26.27 -3.06 35.03
N LYS A 389 25.06 -3.63 35.10
CA LYS A 389 24.38 -3.92 36.37
C LYS A 389 25.10 -5.01 37.16
N ASP A 390 25.54 -6.08 36.51
CA ASP A 390 26.26 -7.16 37.17
C ASP A 390 27.64 -6.71 37.66
N PHE A 391 28.33 -5.86 36.88
CA PHE A 391 29.57 -5.22 37.33
C PHE A 391 29.36 -4.25 38.47
N ALA A 392 28.29 -3.46 38.45
CA ALA A 392 27.93 -2.60 39.57
C ALA A 392 27.65 -3.41 40.84
N ALA A 393 26.87 -4.50 40.73
CA ALA A 393 26.58 -5.40 41.84
C ALA A 393 27.83 -6.11 42.37
N PHE A 394 28.72 -6.57 41.48
CA PHE A 394 30.00 -7.17 41.85
C PHE A 394 30.92 -6.17 42.55
N THR A 395 31.04 -4.95 42.02
CA THR A 395 31.86 -3.88 42.62
C THR A 395 31.34 -3.51 44.01
N LEU A 396 30.02 -3.38 44.15
CA LEU A 396 29.38 -3.07 45.43
C LEU A 396 29.62 -4.20 46.46
N ALA A 397 29.56 -5.46 46.03
CA ALA A 397 29.70 -6.61 46.92
C ALA A 397 31.15 -6.93 47.31
N THR A 398 32.12 -6.62 46.45
CA THR A 398 33.53 -7.05 46.63
C THR A 398 34.50 -5.90 46.86
N GLY A 399 34.10 -4.65 46.57
CA GLY A 399 34.99 -3.48 46.57
C GLY A 399 36.00 -3.47 45.41
N ILE A 400 36.06 -4.54 44.62
CA ILE A 400 36.95 -4.67 43.46
C ILE A 400 36.23 -4.04 42.28
N LYS A 401 36.78 -2.95 41.73
CA LYS A 401 36.37 -2.47 40.41
C LYS A 401 36.91 -3.46 39.38
N PRO A 402 36.07 -4.28 38.71
CA PRO A 402 36.55 -5.04 37.57
C PRO A 402 37.13 -4.02 36.59
N ARG A 403 38.33 -4.29 36.07
CA ARG A 403 38.83 -3.50 34.94
C ARG A 403 37.70 -3.51 33.90
N PRO A 404 37.32 -2.36 33.31
CA PRO A 404 36.39 -2.39 32.20
C PRO A 404 36.92 -3.48 31.28
N THR A 405 36.07 -4.47 30.96
CA THR A 405 36.36 -5.48 29.95
C THR A 405 37.10 -4.73 28.89
N LEU A 406 38.36 -5.13 28.58
CA LEU A 406 39.14 -4.54 27.50
C LEU A 406 38.11 -4.25 26.44
N THR A 407 37.80 -2.97 26.23
CA THR A 407 36.89 -2.59 25.18
C THR A 407 37.56 -3.26 24.00
N VAL A 408 36.95 -4.34 23.49
CA VAL A 408 37.17 -4.70 22.11
C VAL A 408 36.84 -3.37 21.46
N ILE A 409 37.88 -2.66 21.04
CA ILE A 409 37.74 -1.35 20.48
C ILE A 409 36.90 -1.64 19.25
N GLU A 410 35.58 -1.49 19.33
CA GLU A 410 34.69 -1.49 18.17
C GLU A 410 35.08 -0.34 17.22
N GLY A 411 35.90 0.59 17.71
CA GLY A 411 36.71 1.47 16.88
C GLY A 411 37.60 0.71 15.89
N GLY A 412 38.21 -0.43 16.21
CA GLY A 412 39.07 -1.17 15.29
C GLY A 412 38.33 -1.76 14.08
N LEU A 413 37.10 -2.25 14.27
CA LEU A 413 36.28 -2.79 13.17
C LEU A 413 35.72 -1.73 12.23
N SER A 414 35.65 -0.46 12.66
CA SER A 414 35.10 0.65 11.86
C SER A 414 36.11 1.73 11.51
N MET A 415 37.31 1.72 12.11
CA MET A 415 38.36 2.70 11.86
C MET A 415 38.92 2.54 10.45
N GLY A 416 39.20 1.30 10.02
CA GLY A 416 39.59 1.03 8.62
C GLY A 416 38.56 1.56 7.62
N ASP A 417 37.28 1.23 7.81
CA ASP A 417 36.17 1.71 6.97
C ASP A 417 35.98 3.24 7.02
N ASN A 418 36.26 3.86 8.16
CA ASN A 418 36.16 5.32 8.32
C ASN A 418 37.34 6.01 7.62
N LEU A 419 38.56 5.49 7.77
CA LEU A 419 39.75 5.97 7.06
C LEU A 419 39.58 5.79 5.54
N ASP A 420 39.02 4.68 5.07
CA ASP A 420 38.69 4.48 3.64
C ASP A 420 37.72 5.55 3.12
N LYS A 421 36.61 5.78 3.83
CA LYS A 421 35.64 6.82 3.45
C LYS A 421 36.24 8.22 3.43
N ARG A 422 37.16 8.51 4.35
CA ARG A 422 37.89 9.79 4.41
C ARG A 422 38.83 9.97 3.22
N LEU A 423 39.54 8.92 2.81
CA LEU A 423 40.39 8.92 1.61
C LEU A 423 39.59 9.15 0.34
N ILE A 424 38.45 8.46 0.18
CA ILE A 424 37.54 8.67 -0.96
C ILE A 424 37.05 10.12 -0.99
N LYS A 425 36.70 10.69 0.17
CA LYS A 425 36.25 12.08 0.26
C LYS A 425 37.36 13.09 -0.04
N ALA A 426 38.62 12.73 0.24
CA ALA A 426 39.80 13.51 -0.13
C ALA A 426 40.18 13.37 -1.62
N GLY A 427 39.47 12.55 -2.40
CA GLY A 427 39.74 12.32 -3.82
C GLY A 427 40.75 11.21 -4.11
N CYS A 428 41.22 10.49 -3.10
CA CYS A 428 42.20 9.42 -3.28
C CYS A 428 41.50 8.06 -3.49
N HIS A 429 41.41 7.63 -4.76
CA HIS A 429 40.71 6.39 -5.13
C HIS A 429 41.61 5.15 -5.26
N SER A 430 42.88 5.27 -4.87
CA SER A 430 43.87 4.19 -5.00
C SER A 430 43.51 2.96 -4.17
N THR A 431 43.31 1.81 -4.80
CA THR A 431 42.97 0.56 -4.09
C THR A 431 44.04 0.16 -3.07
N ARG A 432 45.33 0.37 -3.37
CA ARG A 432 46.43 -0.02 -2.46
C ARG A 432 46.45 0.82 -1.18
N ILE A 433 46.32 2.14 -1.31
CA ILE A 433 46.25 3.08 -0.17
C ILE A 433 45.03 2.78 0.70
N ARG A 434 43.91 2.43 0.08
CA ARG A 434 42.67 2.06 0.77
C ARG A 434 42.80 0.74 1.54
N VAL A 435 43.48 -0.26 0.98
CA VAL A 435 43.79 -1.52 1.67
C VAL A 435 44.71 -1.27 2.86
N LEU A 436 45.77 -0.46 2.71
CA LEU A 436 46.66 -0.10 3.82
C LEU A 436 45.91 0.63 4.96
N ALA A 437 44.92 1.46 4.63
CA ALA A 437 44.08 2.13 5.63
C ALA A 437 43.19 1.17 6.43
N VAL A 438 42.78 0.05 5.81
CA VAL A 438 41.94 -0.98 6.43
C VAL A 438 42.78 -1.94 7.27
N ASP A 439 43.94 -2.35 6.75
CA ASP A 439 44.77 -3.39 7.36
C ASP A 439 45.72 -2.85 8.45
N HIS A 440 46.11 -1.57 8.37
CA HIS A 440 47.03 -0.92 9.32
C HIS A 440 46.48 0.42 9.87
N PRO A 441 45.26 0.45 10.44
CA PRO A 441 44.53 1.69 10.73
C PRO A 441 45.26 2.61 11.70
N ASP A 442 45.96 2.06 12.70
CA ASP A 442 46.68 2.85 13.72
C ASP A 442 47.89 3.60 13.13
N GLU A 443 48.58 3.00 12.16
CA GLU A 443 49.72 3.62 11.46
C GLU A 443 49.26 4.59 10.37
N PHE A 444 48.02 4.46 9.90
CA PHE A 444 47.47 5.22 8.78
C PHE A 444 46.69 6.48 9.18
N VAL A 445 46.30 6.64 10.46
CA VAL A 445 45.50 7.79 10.93
C VAL A 445 46.15 9.13 10.57
N ASP A 446 47.45 9.25 10.85
CA ASP A 446 48.22 10.46 10.60
C ASP A 446 48.42 10.70 9.10
N LEU A 447 48.55 9.63 8.32
CA LEU A 447 48.68 9.70 6.86
C LEU A 447 47.37 10.18 6.20
N VAL A 448 46.20 9.70 6.64
CA VAL A 448 44.91 10.20 6.12
C VAL A 448 44.70 11.67 6.44
N ALA A 449 45.06 12.12 7.65
CA ALA A 449 44.96 13.53 8.02
C ALA A 449 45.84 14.42 7.13
N ARG A 450 47.04 13.94 6.79
CA ARG A 450 47.97 14.62 5.86
C ARG A 450 47.44 14.64 4.42
N ILE A 451 46.87 13.53 3.94
CA ILE A 451 46.22 13.44 2.62
C ILE A 451 45.03 14.41 2.52
N GLU A 452 44.16 14.46 3.53
CA GLU A 452 43.04 15.41 3.58
C GLU A 452 43.51 16.87 3.57
N ALA A 453 44.60 17.18 4.26
CA ALA A 453 45.21 18.51 4.27
C ALA A 453 45.81 18.86 2.89
N ALA A 454 46.51 17.93 2.24
CA ALA A 454 47.07 18.11 0.91
C ALA A 454 45.97 18.30 -0.15
N SER A 455 44.91 17.49 -0.12
CA SER A 455 43.74 17.60 -0.99
C SER A 455 43.08 18.98 -0.91
N LYS A 456 42.88 19.49 0.31
CA LYS A 456 42.33 20.85 0.52
C LYS A 456 43.23 21.95 -0.02
N LYS A 457 44.56 21.79 0.03
CA LYS A 457 45.52 22.76 -0.50
C LYS A 457 45.68 22.67 -2.03
N ALA A 458 45.44 21.50 -2.60
CA ALA A 458 45.47 21.28 -4.04
C ALA A 458 44.21 21.86 -4.73
N SER A 459 43.05 21.74 -4.07
CA SER A 459 41.75 22.10 -4.64
C SER A 459 41.72 23.52 -5.23
N GLY A 460 41.41 23.59 -6.53
CA GLY A 460 41.30 24.85 -7.28
C GLY A 460 42.58 25.29 -7.99
N ASP A 461 43.69 24.55 -7.88
CA ASP A 461 44.94 24.77 -8.62
C ASP A 461 45.33 23.52 -9.43
N THR A 462 45.16 23.59 -10.75
CA THR A 462 45.37 22.47 -11.68
C THR A 462 46.76 21.84 -11.61
N MET A 463 47.81 22.60 -11.26
CA MET A 463 49.16 22.05 -11.13
C MET A 463 49.34 21.29 -9.82
N LYS A 464 48.71 21.77 -8.74
CA LYS A 464 48.75 21.11 -7.43
C LYS A 464 47.82 19.89 -7.37
N GLU A 465 46.68 19.95 -8.05
CA GLU A 465 45.77 18.81 -8.23
C GLU A 465 46.47 17.66 -8.95
N ARG A 466 47.16 17.93 -10.07
CA ARG A 466 47.95 16.91 -10.77
C ARG A 466 49.05 16.30 -9.90
N ALA A 467 49.70 17.10 -9.06
CA ALA A 467 50.72 16.60 -8.13
C ALA A 467 50.12 15.69 -7.04
N PHE A 468 48.92 16.03 -6.54
CA PHE A 468 48.17 15.22 -5.58
C PHE A 468 47.69 13.90 -6.21
N ASP A 469 47.09 13.98 -7.40
CA ASP A 469 46.56 12.83 -8.13
C ASP A 469 47.68 11.82 -8.46
N ALA A 470 48.88 12.29 -8.79
CA ALA A 470 50.03 11.43 -9.10
C ALA A 470 50.43 10.46 -7.97
N ILE A 471 50.13 10.77 -6.71
CA ILE A 471 50.38 9.86 -5.57
C ILE A 471 49.32 8.79 -5.48
N CYS A 472 48.05 9.18 -5.64
CA CYS A 472 46.95 8.23 -5.63
C CYS A 472 47.00 7.30 -6.86
N GLU A 473 47.43 7.82 -8.01
CA GLU A 473 47.69 7.03 -9.22
C GLU A 473 48.97 6.21 -9.14
N GLY A 474 50.05 6.74 -8.57
CA GLY A 474 51.34 6.03 -8.43
C GLY A 474 51.29 4.80 -7.53
N SER A 475 50.34 4.76 -6.58
CA SER A 475 50.05 3.59 -5.75
C SER A 475 48.95 2.69 -6.33
N TYR A 476 48.32 3.06 -7.45
CA TYR A 476 47.33 2.23 -8.12
C TYR A 476 48.05 1.10 -8.86
N LEU A 477 47.94 -0.14 -8.36
CA LEU A 477 48.60 -1.35 -8.88
C LEU A 477 50.14 -1.42 -8.65
N SER A 478 50.66 -0.90 -7.53
CA SER A 478 52.10 -1.01 -7.23
C SER A 478 52.57 -2.47 -7.10
N ASP A 479 53.75 -2.78 -7.64
CA ASP A 479 54.42 -4.11 -7.57
C ASP A 479 55.01 -4.46 -6.18
N GLU A 480 54.64 -3.73 -5.13
CA GLU A 480 55.18 -3.87 -3.78
C GLU A 480 54.50 -5.02 -3.02
N GLU A 481 55.24 -6.11 -2.81
CA GLU A 481 54.75 -7.31 -2.12
C GLU A 481 54.56 -7.12 -0.61
N SER A 482 55.21 -6.11 0.00
CA SER A 482 55.14 -5.86 1.45
C SER A 482 54.39 -4.57 1.80
N ASP A 483 53.41 -4.67 2.71
CA ASP A 483 52.68 -3.50 3.25
C ASP A 483 53.60 -2.49 3.93
N LYS A 484 54.68 -2.94 4.56
CA LYS A 484 55.64 -2.08 5.25
C LYS A 484 56.44 -1.22 4.28
N GLU A 485 56.77 -1.77 3.12
CA GLU A 485 57.45 -1.03 2.05
C GLU A 485 56.51 0.00 1.41
N ALA A 486 55.25 -0.39 1.16
CA ALA A 486 54.22 0.49 0.64
C ALA A 486 53.89 1.66 1.60
N LEU A 487 53.83 1.40 2.91
CA LEU A 487 53.65 2.44 3.93
C LEU A 487 54.82 3.43 3.99
N SER A 488 56.06 2.93 3.93
CA SER A 488 57.26 3.75 3.92
C SER A 488 57.32 4.64 2.67
N ARG A 489 57.01 4.08 1.50
CA ARG A 489 56.98 4.83 0.24
C ARG A 489 55.89 5.89 0.23
N LEU A 490 54.66 5.54 0.60
CA LEU A 490 53.55 6.51 0.69
C LEU A 490 53.88 7.65 1.65
N THR A 491 54.54 7.37 2.76
CA THR A 491 54.98 8.39 3.72
C THR A 491 55.98 9.37 3.11
N ASN A 492 56.93 8.86 2.31
CA ASN A 492 57.93 9.67 1.62
C ASN A 492 57.31 10.48 0.46
N ASP A 493 56.45 9.85 -0.33
CA ASP A 493 55.75 10.49 -1.45
C ASP A 493 54.86 11.63 -0.93
N LEU A 494 54.15 11.40 0.18
CA LEU A 494 53.33 12.43 0.83
C LEU A 494 54.18 13.58 1.40
N ALA A 495 55.38 13.29 1.93
CA ALA A 495 56.30 14.33 2.37
C ALA A 495 56.86 15.16 1.20
N GLU A 496 57.11 14.54 0.05
CA GLU A 496 57.53 15.24 -1.17
C GLU A 496 56.39 16.10 -1.74
N LEU A 497 55.16 15.59 -1.72
CA LEU A 497 53.96 16.35 -2.11
C LEU A 497 53.75 17.57 -1.25
N GLU A 498 53.85 17.43 0.06
CA GLU A 498 53.71 18.53 1.00
C GLU A 498 54.74 19.63 0.71
N ARG A 499 55.96 19.29 0.24
CA ARG A 499 56.94 20.28 -0.21
C ARG A 499 56.61 20.95 -1.54
N LYS A 500 55.86 20.27 -2.43
CA LYS A 500 55.47 20.78 -3.75
C LYS A 500 54.19 21.64 -3.70
N ILE A 501 53.29 21.37 -2.76
CA ILE A 501 51.97 22.01 -2.64
C ILE A 501 51.98 23.19 -1.65
N ASN A 502 52.88 23.19 -0.67
CA ASN A 502 53.22 24.38 0.14
C ASN A 502 54.11 25.32 -0.64
#